data_AF-A0A2D8AQC0-F1
#
_entry.id   AF-A0A2D8AQC0-F1
#
_cell.length_a   1.000
_cell.length_b   1.000
_cell.length_c   1.000
_cell.angle_alpha   90.00
_cell.angle_beta   90.00
_cell.angle_gamma   90.00
#
_symmetry.space_group_name_H-M   'P 1'
#
loop_
_entity.id
_entity.type
_entity.pdbx_description
1 polymer ?
#
loop_
_entity_poly.entity_id
_entity_poly.type
_entity_poly.pdbx_seq_one_letter_code
_entity_poly.pdbx_strand_id
1 'polypeptide(L)'
;MNPMLEAAIWFWIPLCLIPIGIWLIVSGKASLIGKLIALSGLVLVMLSSWTVPDSDSTAGGHLILAIIAPSFLLAYGLHGMVFGGNVPVGRLDSSARWSGNVAAFVAICIFSLMHWYSFTPVWRDGTVNPYWIVFWPTFLLFSTSLCSASAVALATFGDNRFAEAVKLAGLSVLMTGIALAAMIFDGYLTTADEFRDHLWLAAADIFGTIVGITLSIGVFALVIWSYERSLPLPESSPPPTAEEIDYVVSLAVSNIGGEEE
;
A
#
# COMPACT_ATOMS: atom_id res chain seq x y z
N MET A 1 -33.47 -15.44 -3.44
CA MET A 1 -32.83 -16.20 -2.35
C MET A 1 -32.87 -15.31 -1.09
N ASN A 2 -32.38 -15.73 0.07
CA ASN A 2 -32.21 -14.79 1.19
C ASN A 2 -31.16 -13.73 0.78
N PRO A 3 -31.41 -12.41 0.90
CA PRO A 3 -30.47 -11.36 0.51
C PRO A 3 -29.08 -11.51 1.14
N MET A 4 -29.03 -12.02 2.38
CA MET A 4 -27.77 -12.29 3.07
C MET A 4 -27.00 -13.48 2.47
N LEU A 5 -27.72 -14.49 1.99
CA LEU A 5 -27.12 -15.63 1.29
C LEU A 5 -26.60 -15.22 -0.09
N GLU A 6 -27.32 -14.35 -0.80
CA GLU A 6 -26.86 -13.77 -2.06
C GLU A 6 -25.57 -12.97 -1.87
N ALA A 7 -25.53 -12.08 -0.88
CA ALA A 7 -24.32 -11.32 -0.55
C ALA A 7 -23.15 -12.23 -0.15
N ALA A 8 -23.42 -13.29 0.63
CA ALA A 8 -22.39 -14.25 1.01
C ALA A 8 -21.73 -14.92 -0.22
N ILE A 9 -22.54 -15.35 -1.18
CA ILE A 9 -22.07 -16.08 -2.36
C ILE A 9 -21.41 -15.16 -3.37
N TRP A 10 -22.01 -14.00 -3.64
CA TRP A 10 -21.61 -13.14 -4.76
C TRP A 10 -20.66 -12.00 -4.38
N PHE A 11 -20.50 -11.71 -3.08
CA PHE A 11 -19.57 -10.68 -2.60
C PHE A 11 -18.52 -11.26 -1.64
N TRP A 12 -18.95 -11.86 -0.53
CA TRP A 12 -18.02 -12.25 0.54
C TRP A 12 -17.10 -13.41 0.17
N ILE A 13 -17.61 -14.47 -0.45
CA ILE A 13 -16.78 -15.56 -0.95
C ILE A 13 -15.76 -15.04 -1.98
N PRO A 14 -16.16 -14.30 -3.04
CA PRO A 14 -15.23 -13.67 -3.97
C PRO A 14 -14.18 -12.78 -3.30
N LEU A 15 -14.58 -11.97 -2.31
CA LEU A 15 -13.66 -11.13 -1.56
C LEU A 15 -12.58 -11.95 -0.84
N CYS A 16 -12.97 -13.07 -0.20
CA CYS A 16 -12.03 -13.99 0.46
C CYS A 16 -11.11 -14.73 -0.52
N LEU A 17 -11.53 -14.93 -1.77
CA LEU A 17 -10.70 -15.56 -2.79
C LEU A 17 -9.50 -14.68 -3.19
N ILE A 18 -9.60 -13.36 -3.08
CA ILE A 18 -8.52 -12.43 -3.45
C ILE A 18 -7.24 -12.70 -2.64
N PRO A 19 -7.23 -12.63 -1.30
CA PRO A 19 -6.02 -12.88 -0.51
C PRO A 19 -5.51 -14.33 -0.64
N ILE A 20 -6.40 -15.32 -0.81
CA ILE A 20 -6.03 -16.71 -1.06
C ILE A 20 -5.27 -16.84 -2.39
N GLY A 21 -5.78 -16.21 -3.45
CA GLY A 21 -5.12 -16.18 -4.75
C GLY A 21 -3.76 -15.49 -4.69
N ILE A 22 -3.67 -14.35 -3.99
CA ILE A 22 -2.39 -13.65 -3.75
C ILE A 22 -1.39 -14.54 -3.01
N TRP A 23 -1.83 -15.25 -1.96
CA TRP A 23 -0.97 -16.19 -1.23
C TRP A 23 -0.44 -17.32 -2.12
N LEU A 24 -1.26 -17.87 -3.02
CA LEU A 24 -0.82 -18.88 -4.00
C LEU A 24 0.20 -18.33 -5.00
N ILE A 25 0.11 -17.05 -5.36
CA ILE A 25 1.10 -16.38 -6.22
C ILE A 25 2.42 -16.21 -5.47
N VAL A 26 2.38 -15.65 -4.25
CA VAL A 26 3.57 -15.33 -3.45
C VAL A 26 4.29 -16.60 -2.99
N SER A 27 3.55 -17.65 -2.64
CA SER A 27 4.15 -18.93 -2.22
C SER A 27 4.81 -19.73 -3.36
N GLY A 28 4.63 -19.31 -4.62
CA GLY A 28 5.17 -20.03 -5.79
C GLY A 28 4.50 -21.38 -6.07
N LYS A 29 3.59 -21.85 -5.21
CA LYS A 29 2.97 -23.19 -5.29
C LYS A 29 2.09 -23.35 -6.53
N ALA A 30 1.34 -22.31 -6.88
CA ALA A 30 0.36 -22.36 -7.97
C ALA A 30 0.10 -20.97 -8.57
N SER A 31 1.15 -20.33 -9.11
CA SER A 31 1.07 -18.92 -9.55
C SER A 31 -0.05 -18.64 -10.57
N LEU A 32 -0.23 -19.50 -11.58
CA LEU A 32 -1.29 -19.31 -12.58
C LEU A 32 -2.69 -19.43 -11.96
N ILE A 33 -2.92 -20.46 -11.15
CA ILE A 33 -4.19 -20.69 -10.46
C ILE A 33 -4.48 -19.54 -9.49
N GLY A 34 -3.47 -19.10 -8.73
CA GLY A 34 -3.58 -17.96 -7.83
C GLY A 34 -3.98 -16.67 -8.55
N LYS A 35 -3.41 -16.41 -9.73
CA LYS A 35 -3.81 -15.27 -10.58
C LYS A 35 -5.27 -15.37 -11.02
N LEU A 36 -5.71 -16.53 -11.49
CA LEU A 36 -7.10 -16.75 -11.91
C LEU A 36 -8.08 -16.57 -10.73
N ILE A 37 -7.77 -17.15 -9.57
CA ILE A 37 -8.59 -17.03 -8.37
C ILE A 37 -8.67 -15.56 -7.93
N ALA A 38 -7.53 -14.87 -7.79
CA ALA A 38 -7.53 -13.47 -7.36
C ALA A 38 -8.26 -12.54 -8.36
N LEU A 39 -8.03 -12.75 -9.66
CA LEU A 39 -8.68 -11.94 -10.71
C LEU A 39 -10.20 -12.20 -10.74
N SER A 40 -10.61 -13.47 -10.68
CA SER A 40 -12.04 -13.81 -10.65
C SER A 40 -12.74 -13.25 -9.41
N GLY A 41 -12.11 -13.34 -8.24
CA GLY A 41 -12.61 -12.73 -7.00
C GLY A 41 -12.76 -11.23 -7.12
N LEU A 42 -11.75 -10.53 -7.63
CA LEU A 42 -11.79 -9.09 -7.86
C LEU A 42 -12.89 -8.68 -8.84
N VAL A 43 -13.01 -9.36 -9.98
CA VAL A 43 -14.05 -9.08 -10.99
C VAL A 43 -15.44 -9.28 -10.40
N LEU A 44 -15.68 -10.37 -9.66
CA LEU A 44 -16.97 -10.63 -9.02
C LEU A 44 -17.31 -9.57 -7.96
N VAL A 45 -16.33 -9.14 -7.16
CA VAL A 45 -16.51 -8.03 -6.19
C VAL A 45 -16.88 -6.74 -6.92
N MET A 46 -16.22 -6.39 -8.02
CA MET A 46 -16.54 -5.19 -8.79
C MET A 46 -17.92 -5.25 -9.44
N LEU A 47 -18.34 -6.44 -9.88
CA LEU A 47 -19.67 -6.68 -10.46
C LEU A 47 -20.77 -6.78 -9.40
N SER A 48 -20.44 -6.76 -8.11
CA SER A 48 -21.40 -7.01 -7.02
C SER A 48 -22.58 -6.04 -7.00
N SER A 49 -22.38 -4.79 -7.42
CA SER A 49 -23.46 -3.79 -7.51
C SER A 49 -24.56 -4.17 -8.51
N TRP A 50 -24.28 -5.05 -9.47
CA TRP A 50 -25.28 -5.62 -10.39
C TRP A 50 -25.80 -6.99 -9.95
N THR A 51 -24.98 -7.80 -9.26
CA THR A 51 -25.36 -9.18 -8.90
C THR A 51 -26.14 -9.27 -7.59
N VAL A 52 -25.88 -8.38 -6.63
CA VAL A 52 -26.62 -8.30 -5.35
C VAL A 52 -26.94 -6.84 -5.02
N PRO A 53 -27.73 -6.16 -5.86
CA PRO A 53 -27.95 -4.72 -5.78
C PRO A 53 -28.59 -4.26 -4.46
N ASP A 54 -29.23 -5.16 -3.70
CA ASP A 54 -29.88 -4.87 -2.42
C ASP A 54 -28.92 -4.98 -1.21
N SER A 55 -27.70 -5.51 -1.39
CA SER A 55 -26.73 -5.64 -0.29
C SER A 55 -25.86 -4.40 -0.15
N ASP A 56 -25.72 -3.88 1.07
CA ASP A 56 -24.88 -2.71 1.36
C ASP A 56 -23.39 -2.97 1.16
N SER A 57 -22.96 -4.23 1.25
CA SER A 57 -21.58 -4.63 0.96
C SER A 57 -21.15 -4.28 -0.48
N THR A 58 -22.11 -4.19 -1.41
CA THR A 58 -21.83 -3.89 -2.82
C THR A 58 -21.40 -2.45 -3.07
N ALA A 59 -21.62 -1.53 -2.11
CA ALA A 59 -21.07 -0.19 -2.18
C ALA A 59 -19.54 -0.21 -2.28
N GLY A 60 -18.86 -1.18 -1.63
CA GLY A 60 -17.41 -1.33 -1.72
C GLY A 60 -16.96 -1.74 -3.13
N GLY A 61 -17.65 -2.72 -3.73
CA GLY A 61 -17.40 -3.15 -5.11
C GLY A 61 -17.62 -2.04 -6.13
N HIS A 62 -18.72 -1.28 -5.97
CA HIS A 62 -19.01 -0.09 -6.76
C HIS A 62 -17.91 0.97 -6.64
N LEU A 63 -17.43 1.25 -5.43
CA LEU A 63 -16.35 2.21 -5.23
C LEU A 63 -15.08 1.78 -5.94
N ILE A 64 -14.67 0.50 -5.79
CA ILE A 64 -13.47 -0.04 -6.47
C ILE A 64 -13.59 0.21 -7.97
N LEU A 65 -14.74 -0.12 -8.57
CA LEU A 65 -14.95 0.11 -9.99
C LEU A 65 -14.90 1.61 -10.37
N ALA A 66 -15.46 2.49 -9.54
CA ALA A 66 -15.44 3.94 -9.78
C ALA A 66 -14.01 4.50 -9.75
N ILE A 67 -13.14 4.01 -8.86
CA ILE A 67 -11.78 4.53 -8.69
C ILE A 67 -10.71 3.73 -9.44
N ILE A 68 -11.04 2.60 -10.08
CA ILE A 68 -10.02 1.70 -10.64
C ILE A 68 -9.19 2.36 -11.74
N ALA A 69 -9.82 3.14 -12.62
CA ALA A 69 -9.15 3.82 -13.71
C ALA A 69 -8.15 4.90 -13.21
N PRO A 70 -8.54 5.87 -12.37
CA PRO A 70 -7.57 6.81 -11.80
C PRO A 70 -6.53 6.12 -10.91
N SER A 71 -6.88 5.03 -10.22
CA SER A 71 -5.92 4.26 -9.41
C SER A 71 -4.85 3.59 -10.27
N PHE A 72 -5.22 2.96 -11.39
CA PHE A 72 -4.25 2.38 -12.32
C PHE A 72 -3.39 3.46 -12.99
N LEU A 73 -3.99 4.59 -13.36
CA LEU A 73 -3.25 5.72 -13.92
C LEU A 73 -2.23 6.27 -12.91
N LEU A 74 -2.61 6.36 -11.63
CA LEU A 74 -1.71 6.76 -10.54
C LEU A 74 -0.60 5.71 -10.34
N ALA A 75 -0.94 4.42 -10.32
CA ALA A 75 0.05 3.34 -10.18
C ALA A 75 1.05 3.33 -11.34
N TYR A 76 0.58 3.49 -12.58
CA TYR A 76 1.44 3.69 -13.75
C TYR A 76 2.31 4.94 -13.61
N GLY A 77 1.71 6.05 -13.14
CA GLY A 77 2.39 7.31 -12.89
C GLY A 77 3.57 7.15 -11.93
N LEU A 78 3.30 6.58 -10.75
CA LEU A 78 4.29 6.30 -9.72
C LEU A 78 5.38 5.33 -10.22
N HIS A 79 4.99 4.26 -10.93
CA HIS A 79 5.94 3.32 -11.52
C HIS A 79 6.89 4.01 -12.51
N GLY A 80 6.37 4.84 -13.42
CA GLY A 80 7.18 5.62 -14.36
C GLY A 80 8.10 6.62 -13.65
N MET A 81 7.61 7.29 -12.59
CA MET A 81 8.41 8.21 -11.79
C MET A 81 9.58 7.54 -11.06
N VAL A 82 9.35 6.35 -10.51
CA VAL A 82 10.36 5.56 -9.78
C VAL A 82 11.38 4.98 -10.76
N PHE A 83 10.92 4.23 -11.76
CA PHE A 83 11.81 3.44 -12.63
C PHE A 83 12.36 4.20 -13.85
N GLY A 84 11.78 5.34 -14.23
CA GLY A 84 12.35 6.24 -15.25
C GLY A 84 13.50 7.12 -14.72
N GLY A 85 13.77 7.08 -13.42
CA GLY A 85 14.84 7.83 -12.76
C GLY A 85 16.21 7.16 -12.81
N ASN A 86 17.12 7.62 -11.95
CA ASN A 86 18.45 7.03 -11.78
C ASN A 86 18.36 5.81 -10.86
N VAL A 87 17.82 4.71 -11.39
CA VAL A 87 17.73 3.41 -10.71
C VAL A 87 18.86 2.51 -11.23
N PRO A 88 19.64 1.83 -10.36
CA PRO A 88 20.80 1.05 -10.76
C PRO A 88 20.45 -0.20 -11.60
N VAL A 89 19.23 -0.74 -11.47
CA VAL A 89 18.78 -1.94 -12.20
C VAL A 89 17.34 -1.76 -12.67
N GLY A 90 17.01 -2.21 -13.88
CA GLY A 90 15.62 -2.20 -14.40
C GLY A 90 15.10 -0.81 -14.77
N ARG A 91 15.99 0.11 -15.15
CA ARG A 91 15.65 1.48 -15.54
C ARG A 91 14.80 1.49 -16.83
N LEU A 92 13.68 2.22 -16.78
CA LEU A 92 12.88 2.54 -17.97
C LEU A 92 13.52 3.69 -18.76
N ASP A 93 13.08 3.87 -20.01
CA ASP A 93 13.48 5.02 -20.80
C ASP A 93 13.23 6.34 -20.04
N SER A 94 14.11 7.32 -20.23
CA SER A 94 14.01 8.63 -19.56
C SER A 94 12.65 9.32 -19.76
N SER A 95 12.00 9.08 -20.90
CA SER A 95 10.66 9.59 -21.21
C SER A 95 9.57 9.05 -20.26
N ALA A 96 9.77 7.84 -19.71
CA ALA A 96 8.85 7.22 -18.76
C ALA A 96 8.69 8.03 -17.47
N ARG A 97 9.73 8.77 -17.06
CA ARG A 97 9.67 9.65 -15.89
C ARG A 97 8.72 10.82 -16.12
N TRP A 98 8.80 11.42 -17.31
CA TRP A 98 7.92 12.53 -17.68
C TRP A 98 6.47 12.05 -17.83
N SER A 99 6.23 10.97 -18.58
CA SER A 99 4.88 10.40 -18.70
C SER A 99 4.32 9.97 -17.35
N GLY A 100 5.19 9.48 -16.45
CA GLY A 100 4.83 9.09 -15.09
C GLY A 100 4.32 10.28 -14.27
N ASN A 101 5.05 11.39 -14.28
CA ASN A 101 4.63 12.63 -13.61
C ASN A 101 3.27 13.13 -14.14
N VAL A 102 3.09 13.14 -15.47
CA VAL A 102 1.83 13.59 -16.09
C VAL A 102 0.68 12.67 -15.68
N ALA A 103 0.88 11.35 -15.74
CA ALA A 103 -0.14 10.38 -15.35
C ALA A 103 -0.54 10.52 -13.88
N ALA A 104 0.43 10.66 -12.97
CA ALA A 104 0.17 10.88 -11.55
C ALA A 104 -0.63 12.17 -11.31
N PHE A 105 -0.22 13.27 -11.96
CA PHE A 105 -0.92 14.55 -11.88
C PHE A 105 -2.37 14.44 -12.39
N VAL A 106 -2.57 13.85 -13.57
CA VAL A 106 -3.91 13.64 -14.15
C VAL A 106 -4.77 12.77 -13.24
N ALA A 107 -4.22 11.71 -12.64
CA ALA A 107 -4.95 10.87 -11.71
C ALA A 107 -5.43 11.66 -10.48
N ILE A 108 -4.57 12.50 -9.89
CA ILE A 108 -4.92 13.36 -8.75
C ILE A 108 -5.98 14.39 -9.16
N CYS A 109 -5.89 14.96 -10.36
CA CYS A 109 -6.93 15.83 -10.90
C CYS A 109 -8.26 15.10 -11.06
N ILE A 110 -8.27 13.86 -11.57
CA ILE A 110 -9.49 13.05 -11.68
C ILE A 110 -10.09 12.81 -10.30
N PHE A 111 -9.29 12.41 -9.30
CA PHE A 111 -9.80 12.25 -7.93
C PHE A 111 -10.37 13.55 -7.36
N SER A 112 -9.74 14.68 -7.65
CA SER A 112 -10.26 16.01 -7.27
C SER A 112 -11.59 16.31 -7.96
N LEU A 113 -11.72 16.01 -9.26
CA LEU A 113 -12.97 16.15 -10.00
C LEU A 113 -14.06 15.19 -9.49
N MET A 114 -13.70 14.02 -8.99
CA MET A 114 -14.64 13.13 -8.31
C MET A 114 -15.16 13.74 -6.99
N HIS A 115 -14.44 14.66 -6.37
CA HIS A 115 -14.93 15.38 -5.19
C HIS A 115 -15.74 16.65 -5.54
N TRP A 116 -15.23 17.49 -6.43
CA TRP A 116 -15.80 18.83 -6.72
C TRP A 116 -16.61 18.92 -8.02
N TYR A 117 -16.78 17.82 -8.76
CA TYR A 117 -17.51 17.83 -10.04
C TYR A 117 -18.44 16.62 -10.17
N SER A 118 -19.15 16.53 -11.30
CA SER A 118 -20.16 15.50 -11.58
C SER A 118 -19.63 14.06 -11.65
N PHE A 119 -18.36 13.81 -11.36
CA PHE A 119 -17.74 12.49 -11.33
C PHE A 119 -17.80 11.83 -9.96
N THR A 120 -18.43 12.47 -8.97
CA THR A 120 -18.63 11.87 -7.64
C THR A 120 -19.26 10.49 -7.76
N PRO A 121 -18.68 9.45 -7.11
CA PRO A 121 -19.26 8.12 -7.12
C PRO A 121 -20.65 8.13 -6.50
N VAL A 122 -21.67 8.08 -7.35
CA VAL A 122 -23.07 7.94 -6.95
C VAL A 122 -23.43 6.46 -6.99
N TRP A 123 -23.92 5.96 -5.87
CA TRP A 123 -24.41 4.60 -5.69
C TRP A 123 -25.95 4.61 -5.60
N ARG A 124 -26.54 3.53 -5.10
CA ARG A 124 -27.99 3.23 -5.08
C ARG A 124 -28.84 4.48 -4.80
N ASP A 125 -29.94 4.61 -5.57
CA ASP A 125 -30.94 5.66 -5.41
C ASP A 125 -30.41 7.10 -5.53
N GLY A 126 -29.32 7.29 -6.26
CA GLY A 126 -28.74 8.62 -6.48
C GLY A 126 -27.95 9.15 -5.28
N THR A 127 -27.70 8.32 -4.27
CA THR A 127 -26.93 8.69 -3.07
C THR A 127 -25.43 8.58 -3.32
N VAL A 128 -24.63 9.41 -2.66
CA VAL A 128 -23.16 9.28 -2.73
C VAL A 128 -22.74 7.94 -2.14
N ASN A 129 -21.80 7.27 -2.79
CA ASN A 129 -21.23 6.03 -2.27
C ASN A 129 -20.63 6.27 -0.87
N PRO A 130 -21.08 5.54 0.18
CA PRO A 130 -20.66 5.81 1.56
C PRO A 130 -19.18 5.55 1.81
N TYR A 131 -18.51 4.77 0.96
CA TYR A 131 -17.08 4.54 1.08
C TYR A 131 -16.24 5.62 0.39
N TRP A 132 -16.82 6.43 -0.51
CA TRP A 132 -16.09 7.54 -1.15
C TRP A 132 -15.70 8.61 -0.12
N ILE A 133 -16.66 9.00 0.73
CA ILE A 133 -16.45 10.00 1.79
C ILE A 133 -15.46 9.51 2.87
N VAL A 134 -15.24 8.20 2.98
CA VAL A 134 -14.19 7.61 3.84
C VAL A 134 -12.85 7.54 3.11
N PHE A 135 -12.86 7.03 1.87
CA PHE A 135 -11.67 6.82 1.05
C PHE A 135 -10.91 8.12 0.80
N TRP A 136 -11.60 9.17 0.37
CA TRP A 136 -10.92 10.38 -0.12
C TRP A 136 -10.15 11.13 0.98
N PRO A 137 -10.75 11.45 2.16
CA PRO A 137 -9.99 12.01 3.28
C PRO A 137 -8.85 11.10 3.74
N THR A 138 -9.09 9.79 3.83
CA THR A 138 -8.07 8.82 4.25
C THR A 138 -6.91 8.79 3.28
N PHE A 139 -7.18 8.76 1.98
CA PHE A 139 -6.16 8.77 0.92
C PHE A 139 -5.31 10.03 0.99
N LEU A 140 -5.92 11.21 1.13
CA LEU A 140 -5.20 12.48 1.22
C LEU A 140 -4.33 12.55 2.48
N LEU A 141 -4.88 12.15 3.64
CA LEU A 141 -4.16 12.20 4.91
C LEU A 141 -3.00 11.20 4.94
N PHE A 142 -3.24 9.97 4.48
CA PHE A 142 -2.22 8.93 4.39
C PHE A 142 -1.13 9.30 3.39
N SER A 143 -1.50 9.80 2.20
CA SER A 143 -0.53 10.24 1.18
C SER A 143 0.31 11.43 1.67
N THR A 144 -0.31 12.39 2.34
CA THR A 144 0.38 13.53 2.97
C THR A 144 1.43 13.04 3.96
N SER A 145 1.02 12.18 4.88
CA SER A 145 1.86 11.65 5.96
C SER A 145 3.00 10.81 5.40
N LEU A 146 2.71 9.92 4.45
CA LEU A 146 3.71 9.06 3.83
C LEU A 146 4.74 9.86 3.03
N CYS A 147 4.30 10.86 2.25
CA CYS A 147 5.20 11.74 1.50
C CYS A 147 6.07 12.59 2.44
N SER A 148 5.50 13.11 3.52
CA SER A 148 6.24 13.90 4.52
C SER A 148 7.29 13.05 5.24
N ALA A 149 6.90 11.89 5.77
CA ALA A 149 7.82 10.97 6.44
C ALA A 149 8.94 10.50 5.50
N SER A 150 8.61 10.18 4.25
CA SER A 150 9.59 9.78 3.23
C SER A 150 10.53 10.93 2.85
N ALA A 151 10.02 12.17 2.77
CA ALA A 151 10.84 13.35 2.49
C ALA A 151 11.86 13.58 3.62
N VAL A 152 11.42 13.52 4.88
CA VAL A 152 12.31 13.62 6.04
C VAL A 152 13.35 12.50 6.01
N ALA A 153 12.94 11.25 5.82
CA ALA A 153 13.86 10.11 5.77
C ALA A 153 14.92 10.26 4.66
N LEU A 154 14.54 10.73 3.47
CA LEU A 154 15.50 10.99 2.39
C LEU A 154 16.43 12.17 2.69
N ALA A 155 15.95 13.20 3.38
CA ALA A 155 16.77 14.34 3.75
C ALA A 155 17.76 14.02 4.89
N THR A 156 17.41 13.10 5.80
CA THR A 156 18.25 12.77 6.97
C THR A 156 19.16 11.57 6.74
N PHE A 157 18.67 10.52 6.06
CA PHE A 157 19.39 9.26 5.87
C PHE A 157 19.82 9.02 4.42
N GLY A 158 19.26 9.76 3.47
CA GLY A 158 19.54 9.57 2.05
C GLY A 158 20.80 10.30 1.59
N ASP A 159 21.82 9.56 1.18
CA ASP A 159 23.02 10.16 0.58
C ASP A 159 22.71 10.74 -0.81
N ASN A 160 22.98 12.04 -1.00
CA ASN A 160 22.70 12.79 -2.22
C ASN A 160 21.23 12.70 -2.71
N ARG A 161 20.25 12.59 -1.80
CA ARG A 161 18.80 12.48 -2.13
C ARG A 161 17.95 13.71 -1.80
N PHE A 162 18.58 14.86 -1.57
CA PHE A 162 17.87 16.09 -1.21
C PHE A 162 16.84 16.53 -2.26
N ALA A 163 17.18 16.42 -3.55
CA ALA A 163 16.26 16.80 -4.63
C ALA A 163 15.00 15.92 -4.67
N GLU A 164 15.12 14.62 -4.37
CA GLU A 164 13.98 13.71 -4.21
C GLU A 164 13.17 14.04 -2.96
N ALA A 165 13.83 14.36 -1.84
CA ALA A 165 13.17 14.80 -0.62
C ALA A 165 12.28 16.03 -0.85
N VAL A 166 12.80 17.05 -1.55
CA VAL A 166 12.04 18.28 -1.88
C VAL A 166 10.81 17.97 -2.75
N LYS A 167 10.92 17.03 -3.69
CA LYS A 167 9.77 16.61 -4.53
C LYS A 167 8.68 15.93 -3.71
N LEU A 168 9.07 15.05 -2.79
CA LEU A 168 8.11 14.38 -1.88
C LEU A 168 7.48 15.38 -0.90
N ALA A 169 8.26 16.32 -0.37
CA ALA A 169 7.73 17.41 0.46
C ALA A 169 6.73 18.27 -0.32
N GLY A 170 7.05 18.63 -1.57
CA GLY A 170 6.13 19.35 -2.45
C GLY A 170 4.83 18.59 -2.72
N LEU A 171 4.90 17.27 -2.95
CA LEU A 171 3.72 16.43 -3.11
C LEU A 171 2.89 16.35 -1.81
N SER A 172 3.54 16.27 -0.65
CA SER A 172 2.87 16.32 0.66
C SER A 172 2.11 17.64 0.86
N VAL A 173 2.73 18.77 0.50
CA VAL A 173 2.09 20.09 0.53
C VAL A 173 0.90 20.15 -0.43
N LEU A 174 1.02 19.59 -1.63
CA LEU A 174 -0.10 19.52 -2.59
C LEU A 174 -1.28 18.73 -2.01
N MET A 175 -1.04 17.54 -1.48
CA MET A 175 -2.09 16.70 -0.86
C MET A 175 -2.75 17.40 0.33
N THR A 176 -1.95 18.08 1.15
CA THR A 176 -2.45 18.89 2.27
C THR A 176 -3.32 20.04 1.76
N GLY A 177 -2.89 20.73 0.70
CA GLY A 177 -3.66 21.82 0.10
C GLY A 177 -5.02 21.36 -0.43
N ILE A 178 -5.07 20.17 -1.06
CA ILE A 178 -6.32 19.55 -1.51
C ILE A 178 -7.21 19.20 -0.32
N ALA A 179 -6.66 18.59 0.74
CA ALA A 179 -7.41 18.25 1.95
C ALA A 179 -7.98 19.50 2.63
N LEU A 180 -7.18 20.56 2.79
CA LEU A 180 -7.63 21.82 3.37
C LEU A 180 -8.70 22.49 2.50
N ALA A 181 -8.57 22.44 1.18
CA ALA A 181 -9.61 22.94 0.28
C ALA A 181 -10.93 22.17 0.49
N ALA A 182 -10.90 20.85 0.64
CA ALA A 182 -12.08 20.03 0.87
C ALA A 182 -12.71 20.23 2.26
N MET A 183 -11.93 20.69 3.25
CA MET A 183 -12.45 21.09 4.55
C MET A 183 -13.15 22.46 4.55
N ILE A 184 -12.92 23.29 3.52
CA ILE A 184 -13.39 24.68 3.46
C ILE A 184 -14.52 24.83 2.43
N PHE A 185 -14.42 24.11 1.30
CA PHE A 185 -15.36 24.21 0.19
C PHE A 185 -16.14 22.91 0.04
N ASP A 186 -17.46 23.04 -0.10
CA ASP A 186 -18.32 21.91 -0.43
C ASP A 186 -17.89 21.26 -1.74
N GLY A 187 -18.01 19.92 -1.78
CA GLY A 187 -17.92 19.13 -2.99
C GLY A 187 -19.20 19.24 -3.82
N TYR A 188 -19.26 18.48 -4.92
CA TYR A 188 -20.43 18.50 -5.80
C TYR A 188 -21.68 17.89 -5.15
N LEU A 189 -21.52 16.79 -4.41
CA LEU A 189 -22.59 16.07 -3.70
C LEU A 189 -22.28 15.81 -2.22
N THR A 190 -21.18 16.36 -1.70
CA THR A 190 -20.72 16.15 -0.32
C THR A 190 -20.40 17.49 0.32
N THR A 191 -20.72 17.67 1.59
CA THR A 191 -20.45 18.92 2.31
C THR A 191 -19.04 18.95 2.90
N ALA A 192 -18.53 20.15 3.13
CA ALA A 192 -17.28 20.36 3.87
C ALA A 192 -17.38 19.85 5.32
N ASP A 193 -18.57 19.89 5.93
CA ASP A 193 -18.85 19.37 7.27
C ASP A 193 -18.64 17.85 7.32
N GLU A 194 -19.29 17.11 6.42
CA GLU A 194 -19.12 15.66 6.28
C GLU A 194 -17.65 15.28 6.01
N PHE A 195 -16.97 16.03 5.14
CA PHE A 195 -15.56 15.78 4.84
C PHE A 195 -14.69 15.95 6.08
N ARG A 196 -14.92 17.00 6.89
CA ARG A 196 -14.17 17.24 8.13
C ARG A 196 -14.36 16.13 9.15
N ASP A 197 -15.59 15.66 9.32
CA ASP A 197 -15.90 14.56 10.25
C ASP A 197 -15.16 13.28 9.83
N HIS A 198 -15.21 12.92 8.54
CA HIS A 198 -14.49 11.75 8.04
C HIS A 198 -12.97 11.92 8.04
N LEU A 199 -12.45 13.14 7.86
CA LEU A 199 -11.01 13.39 7.97
C LEU A 199 -10.51 13.15 9.41
N TRP A 200 -11.28 13.55 10.43
CA TRP A 200 -10.93 13.28 11.83
C TRP A 200 -11.03 11.81 12.18
N LEU A 201 -12.04 11.11 11.67
CA LEU A 201 -12.14 9.66 11.80
C LEU A 201 -10.94 8.95 11.15
N ALA A 202 -10.56 9.36 9.93
CA ALA A 202 -9.39 8.84 9.25
C ALA A 202 -8.09 9.10 10.03
N ALA A 203 -7.96 10.28 10.65
CA ALA A 203 -6.82 10.58 11.52
C ALA A 203 -6.77 9.66 12.75
N ALA A 204 -7.92 9.41 13.38
CA ALA A 204 -8.03 8.48 14.50
C ALA A 204 -7.68 7.05 14.09
N ASP A 205 -8.15 6.59 12.92
CA ASP A 205 -7.86 5.25 12.40
C ASP A 205 -6.38 5.05 12.09
N ILE A 206 -5.74 6.03 11.43
CA ILE A 206 -4.30 6.00 11.13
C ILE A 206 -3.49 6.01 12.43
N PHE A 207 -3.83 6.90 13.37
CA PHE A 207 -3.15 6.98 14.67
C PHE A 207 -3.30 5.68 15.47
N GLY A 208 -4.52 5.17 15.58
CA GLY A 208 -4.83 3.91 16.26
C GLY A 208 -4.08 2.72 15.65
N THR A 209 -3.97 2.69 14.32
CA THR A 209 -3.20 1.65 13.60
C THR A 209 -1.72 1.73 13.93
N ILE A 210 -1.12 2.93 13.91
CA ILE A 210 0.31 3.11 14.25
C ILE A 210 0.57 2.69 15.70
N VAL A 211 -0.25 3.16 16.64
CA VAL A 211 -0.13 2.81 18.06
C VAL A 211 -0.27 1.31 18.26
N GLY A 212 -1.27 0.68 17.61
CA GLY A 212 -1.48 -0.76 17.67
C GLY A 212 -0.29 -1.56 17.14
N ILE A 213 0.29 -1.15 16.01
CA ILE A 213 1.50 -1.77 15.44
C ILE A 213 2.68 -1.62 16.39
N THR A 214 2.93 -0.42 16.92
CA THR A 214 4.04 -0.16 17.84
C THR A 214 3.90 -0.97 19.14
N LEU A 215 2.71 -1.01 19.73
CA LEU A 215 2.44 -1.84 20.91
C LEU A 215 2.63 -3.33 20.61
N SER A 216 2.17 -3.80 19.45
CA SER A 216 2.35 -5.21 19.04
C SER A 216 3.84 -5.56 18.94
N ILE A 217 4.64 -4.71 18.28
CA ILE A 217 6.10 -4.89 18.21
C ILE A 217 6.72 -4.89 19.62
N GLY A 218 6.29 -3.97 20.49
CA GLY A 218 6.76 -3.91 21.88
C GLY A 218 6.48 -5.18 22.67
N VAL A 219 5.26 -5.74 22.55
CA VAL A 219 4.89 -7.01 23.19
C VAL A 219 5.77 -8.15 22.67
N PHE A 220 5.95 -8.26 21.35
CA PHE A 220 6.84 -9.27 20.77
C PHE A 220 8.27 -9.15 21.28
N ALA A 221 8.82 -7.94 21.32
CA ALA A 221 10.17 -7.69 21.83
C ALA A 221 10.30 -8.08 23.31
N LEU A 222 9.31 -7.75 24.15
CA LEU A 222 9.28 -8.14 25.56
C LEU A 222 9.22 -9.65 25.74
N VAL A 223 8.42 -10.35 24.94
CA VAL A 223 8.32 -11.82 24.98
C VAL A 223 9.67 -12.46 24.60
N ILE A 224 10.30 -12.01 23.51
CA ILE A 224 11.61 -12.51 23.08
C ILE A 224 12.64 -12.25 24.18
N TRP A 225 12.72 -11.02 24.69
CA TRP A 225 13.67 -10.66 25.75
C TRP A 225 13.46 -11.48 27.02
N SER A 226 12.21 -11.66 27.45
CA SER A 226 11.88 -12.46 28.62
C SER A 226 12.26 -13.93 28.43
N TYR A 227 12.08 -14.46 27.22
CA TYR A 227 12.45 -15.83 26.88
C TYR A 227 13.96 -16.01 26.84
N GLU A 228 14.70 -15.15 26.10
CA GLU A 228 16.15 -15.21 26.00
C GLU A 228 16.82 -15.08 27.37
N ARG A 229 16.33 -14.18 28.23
CA ARG A 229 16.84 -14.02 29.60
C ARG A 229 16.67 -15.27 30.46
N SER A 230 15.69 -16.13 30.13
CA SER A 230 15.42 -17.36 30.86
C SER A 230 16.24 -18.57 30.37
N LEU A 231 16.91 -18.45 29.22
CA LEU A 231 17.74 -19.52 28.69
C LEU A 231 19.05 -19.66 29.51
N PRO A 232 19.53 -20.89 29.73
CA PRO A 232 20.85 -21.10 30.31
C PRO A 232 21.92 -20.52 29.37
N LEU A 233 23.06 -20.12 29.94
CA LEU A 233 24.22 -19.71 29.16
C LEU A 233 24.58 -20.83 28.18
N PRO A 234 24.84 -20.51 26.89
CA PRO A 234 25.27 -21.50 25.94
C PRO A 234 26.56 -22.16 26.45
N GLU A 235 26.64 -23.48 26.31
CA GLU A 235 27.87 -24.20 26.63
C GLU A 235 28.99 -23.65 25.75
N SER A 236 30.18 -23.50 26.35
CA SER A 236 31.36 -23.12 25.58
C SER A 236 31.59 -24.19 24.53
N SER A 237 31.76 -23.76 23.28
CA SER A 237 32.13 -24.66 22.20
C SER A 237 33.37 -25.44 22.63
N PRO A 238 33.42 -26.76 22.40
CA PRO A 238 34.68 -27.48 22.56
C PRO A 238 35.75 -26.81 21.67
N PRO A 239 37.02 -26.87 22.07
CA PRO A 239 38.09 -26.38 21.20
C PRO A 239 38.00 -27.06 19.83
N PRO A 240 38.34 -26.36 18.74
CA PRO A 240 38.27 -26.91 17.40
C PRO A 240 39.01 -28.24 17.31
N THR A 241 38.38 -29.22 16.68
CA THR A 241 39.04 -30.50 16.38
C THR A 241 40.15 -30.30 15.35
N ALA A 242 41.12 -31.21 15.32
CA ALA A 242 42.19 -31.17 14.32
C ALA A 242 41.64 -31.16 12.88
N GLU A 243 40.54 -31.86 12.64
CA GLU A 243 39.85 -31.91 11.34
C GLU A 243 39.20 -30.57 10.97
N GLU A 244 38.59 -29.87 11.92
CA GLU A 244 38.04 -28.52 11.70
C GLU A 244 39.14 -27.49 11.48
N ILE A 245 40.27 -27.62 12.19
CA ILE A 245 41.46 -26.78 11.98
C ILE A 245 42.01 -27.02 10.57
N ASP A 246 42.22 -28.28 10.18
CA ASP A 246 42.70 -28.62 8.83
C ASP A 246 41.72 -28.14 7.75
N TYR A 247 40.40 -28.23 7.99
CA TYR A 247 39.40 -27.70 7.09
C TYR A 247 39.47 -26.18 6.96
N VAL A 248 39.55 -25.45 8.08
CA VAL A 248 39.68 -23.98 8.08
C VAL A 248 41.00 -23.54 7.45
N VAL A 249 42.09 -24.25 7.72
CA VAL A 249 43.39 -24.03 7.08
C VAL A 249 43.30 -24.30 5.57
N SER A 250 42.62 -25.36 5.13
CA SER A 250 42.41 -25.62 3.69
C SER A 250 41.58 -24.54 3.01
N LEU A 251 40.56 -23.98 3.69
CA LEU A 251 39.80 -22.83 3.20
C LEU A 251 40.65 -21.57 3.15
N ALA A 252 41.47 -21.34 4.17
CA ALA A 252 42.37 -20.19 4.21
C ALA A 252 43.43 -20.31 3.10
N VAL A 253 44.06 -21.46 2.92
CA VAL A 253 45.05 -21.71 1.86
C VAL A 253 44.41 -21.60 0.46
N SER A 254 43.20 -22.11 0.25
CA SER A 254 42.51 -21.99 -1.03
C SER A 254 42.02 -20.58 -1.38
N ASN A 255 41.85 -19.69 -0.39
CA ASN A 255 41.39 -18.31 -0.61
C ASN A 255 42.49 -17.25 -0.42
N ILE A 256 43.55 -17.54 0.32
CA ILE A 256 44.70 -16.64 0.61
C ILE A 256 45.94 -17.04 -0.20
N GLY A 257 46.04 -18.30 -0.63
CA GLY A 257 47.03 -18.78 -1.58
C GLY A 257 46.73 -18.29 -3.00
N GLY A 258 46.79 -16.97 -3.19
CA GLY A 258 47.11 -16.42 -4.50
C GLY A 258 48.58 -16.71 -4.79
N GLU A 259 48.83 -17.78 -5.55
CA GLU A 259 50.00 -18.09 -6.39
C GLU A 259 49.68 -19.50 -6.93
N GLU A 260 49.29 -19.72 -8.20
CA GLU A 260 50.01 -19.39 -9.43
C GLU A 260 49.05 -19.03 -10.60
N GLU A 261 49.16 -17.80 -11.11
CA GLU A 261 49.18 -17.52 -12.56
C GLU A 261 50.64 -17.53 -13.02
#